data_AF-A0A4U9HTH5-F1
#
_entry.id   AF-A0A4U9HTH5-F1
#
_cell.length_a   1.000
_cell.length_b   1.000
_cell.length_c   1.000
_cell.angle_alpha   90.00
_cell.angle_beta   90.00
_cell.angle_gamma   90.00
#
_symmetry.space_group_name_H-M   'P 1'
#
loop_
_entity.id
_entity.type
_entity.pdbx_description
1 polymer ?
#
loop_
_entity_poly.entity_id
_entity_poly.type
_entity_poly.pdbx_seq_one_letter_code
_entity_poly.pdbx_strand_id
1 'polypeptide(L)' 'MVGLIEVSLTNHGPEQVDSFHYMLEHTEAVLDAYKTTGDADYLLKVAVADLAR' A
#
# COMPACT_ATOMS: atom_id res chain seq x y z
N MET A 1 -16.16 -3.33 3.06
CA MET A 1 -15.90 -3.24 1.60
C MET A 1 -14.43 -3.55 1.37
N VAL A 2 -14.07 -4.15 0.22
CA VAL A 2 -12.67 -4.34 -0.17
C VAL A 2 -12.36 -3.38 -1.31
N GLY A 3 -11.26 -2.63 -1.18
CA GLY A 3 -10.76 -1.70 -2.18
C GLY A 3 -9.37 -2.09 -2.66
N LEU A 4 -8.99 -1.58 -3.83
CA LEU A 4 -7.64 -1.67 -4.36
C LEU A 4 -7.07 -0.24 -4.48
N ILE A 5 -5.84 -0.06 -4.02
CA ILE A 5 -5.14 1.23 -4.04
C ILE A 5 -3.80 1.04 -4.74
N GLU A 6 -3.54 1.83 -5.77
CA GLU A 6 -2.24 1.94 -6.42
C GLU A 6 -1.38 2.95 -5.66
N VAL A 7 -0.14 2.57 -5.36
CA VAL A 7 0.81 3.39 -4.62
C VAL A 7 2.09 3.54 -5.42
N SER A 8 2.50 4.79 -5.62
CA SER A 8 3.81 5.14 -6.18
C SER A 8 4.61 5.87 -5.10
N LEU A 9 5.80 5.36 -4.80
CA LEU A 9 6.74 5.99 -3.88
C LEU A 9 7.42 7.17 -4.59
N THR A 10 7.48 8.32 -3.93
CA THR A 10 8.19 9.51 -4.48
C THR A 10 9.70 9.27 -4.58
N ASN A 11 10.24 8.38 -3.74
CA ASN A 11 11.63 7.95 -3.79
C ASN A 11 11.72 6.45 -3.46
N HIS A 12 12.56 5.73 -4.20
CA HIS A 12 12.72 4.28 -4.13
C HIS A 12 13.98 3.87 -3.37
N GLY A 13 14.52 4.78 -2.55
CA GLY A 13 15.63 4.49 -1.67
C GLY A 13 15.26 3.44 -0.62
N PRO A 14 16.25 2.68 -0.11
CA PRO A 14 16.02 1.59 0.83
C PRO A 14 15.27 2.06 2.08
N GLU A 15 15.61 3.23 2.63
CA GLU A 15 14.92 3.78 3.81
C GLU A 15 13.42 4.06 3.58
N GLN A 16 13.04 4.54 2.38
CA GLN A 16 11.64 4.80 2.04
C GLN A 16 10.87 3.51 1.84
N VAL A 17 11.50 2.49 1.25
CA VAL A 17 10.90 1.16 1.10
C VAL A 17 10.70 0.51 2.46
N ASP A 18 11.70 0.55 3.33
CA ASP A 18 11.64 -0.04 4.67
C ASP A 18 10.57 0.64 5.54
N SER A 19 10.52 1.99 5.50
CA SER A 19 9.48 2.76 6.19
C SER A 19 8.08 2.45 5.66
N PHE A 20 7.93 2.29 4.35
CA PHE A 20 6.66 1.91 3.73
C PHE A 20 6.24 0.49 4.14
N HIS A 21 7.15 -0.48 4.12
CA HIS A 21 6.86 -1.84 4.59
C HIS A 21 6.48 -1.87 6.06
N TYR A 22 7.20 -1.12 6.91
CA TYR A 22 6.83 -0.97 8.32
C TYR A 22 5.41 -0.41 8.48
N MET A 23 5.04 0.62 7.70
CA MET A 23 3.69 1.17 7.73
C MET A 23 2.63 0.13 7.33
N LEU A 24 2.88 -0.68 6.30
CA LEU A 24 1.96 -1.72 5.86
C LEU A 24 1.71 -2.76 6.95
N GLU A 25 2.77 -3.21 7.65
CA GLU A 25 2.66 -4.18 8.74
C GLU A 25 1.85 -3.68 9.94
N HIS A 26 1.80 -2.36 10.14
CA HIS A 26 1.10 -1.72 11.26
C HIS A 26 -0.27 -1.17 10.89
N THR A 27 -0.73 -1.35 9.65
CA THR A 27 -2.02 -0.84 9.17
C THR A 27 -3.01 -1.99 9.02
N GLU A 28 -3.89 -2.16 10.01
CA GLU A 28 -4.89 -3.25 10.03
C GLU A 28 -5.83 -3.26 8.81
N ALA A 29 -6.04 -2.09 8.18
CA ALA A 29 -6.86 -1.98 6.98
C ALA A 29 -6.21 -2.62 5.75
N VAL A 30 -4.88 -2.84 5.73
CA VAL A 30 -4.17 -3.48 4.63
C VAL A 30 -4.24 -4.99 4.80
N LEU A 31 -4.86 -5.67 3.82
CA LEU A 31 -4.95 -7.12 3.80
C LEU A 31 -3.77 -7.76 3.05
N ASP A 32 -3.45 -7.20 1.89
CA ASP A 32 -2.38 -7.70 1.02
C ASP A 32 -1.66 -6.53 0.35
N ALA A 33 -0.36 -6.68 0.11
CA ALA A 33 0.46 -5.73 -0.64
C ALA A 33 1.24 -6.47 -1.74
N TYR A 34 1.10 -6.02 -2.98
CA TYR A 34 1.74 -6.61 -4.14
C TYR A 34 2.69 -5.60 -4.79
N LYS A 35 3.97 -5.95 -4.94
CA LYS A 35 4.90 -5.12 -5.70
C LYS A 35 4.65 -5.27 -7.19
N THR A 36 4.57 -4.16 -7.91
CA THR A 36 4.29 -4.12 -9.35
C THR A 36 5.51 -3.63 -10.12
N THR A 37 5.58 -3.99 -11.41
CA THR A 37 6.60 -3.49 -12.35
C THR A 37 6.02 -2.47 -13.35
N GLY A 38 4.78 -2.02 -13.11
CA GLY A 38 4.06 -1.06 -13.94
C GLY A 38 4.23 0.37 -13.45
N ASP A 39 3.23 1.22 -13.71
CA ASP A 39 3.26 2.65 -13.35
C ASP A 39 3.21 2.90 -11.83
N ALA A 40 2.59 1.99 -11.09
CA ALA A 40 2.62 1.96 -9.63
C ALA A 40 3.74 1.06 -9.11
N ASP A 41 4.24 1.35 -7.92
CA ASP A 41 5.23 0.51 -7.23
C ASP A 41 4.56 -0.63 -6.47
N TYR A 42 3.37 -0.37 -5.93
CA TYR A 42 2.58 -1.34 -5.18
C TYR A 42 1.09 -1.24 -5.48
N LEU A 43 0.42 -2.39 -5.40
CA LEU A 43 -1.03 -2.51 -5.32
C LEU A 43 -1.39 -3.00 -3.92
N LEU A 44 -2.18 -2.22 -3.19
CA LEU A 44 -2.68 -2.58 -1.87
C LEU A 44 -4.12 -3.03 -1.95
N LYS A 45 -4.42 -4.16 -1.33
CA LYS A 45 -5.80 -4.61 -1.09
C LYS A 45 -6.17 -4.26 0.33
N VAL A 46 -7.21 -3.45 0.48
CA VAL A 46 -7.62 -2.91 1.78
C VAL A 46 -9.04 -3.30 2.12
N ALA A 47 -9.31 -3.54 3.41
CA ALA A 47 -10.66 -3.66 3.95
C ALA A 47 -11.01 -2.37 4.69
N VAL A 48 -12.04 -1.68 4.20
CA VAL A 48 -12.58 -0.48 4.84
C VAL A 48 -14.05 -0.69 5.18
N ALA A 49 -14.49 -0.08 6.29
CA ALA A 49 -15.90 -0.10 6.68
C ALA A 49 -16.76 0.60 5.62
N ASP A 50 -16.24 1.68 5.04
CA ASP A 50 -16.88 2.47 4.00
C ASP A 50 -15.84 3.31 3.23
N LEU A 51 -16.17 3.75 2.01
CA LEU A 51 -15.30 4.61 1.18
C LEU A 51 -15.55 6.11 1.42
N ALA A 52 -16.64 6.49 2.09
CA ALA A 52 -17.06 7.88 2.23
C ALA A 52 -16.37 8.64 3.39
N ARG A 53 -15.17 8.25 3.83
CA ARG A 53 -14.53 8.94 4.97
C ARG A 53 -13.02 9.05 4.90
#